data_AF-A0A0R2K014-F1
#
_entry.id   AF-A0A0R2K014-F1
#
_cell.length_a   1.000
_cell.length_b   1.000
_cell.length_c   1.000
_cell.angle_alpha   90.00
_cell.angle_beta   90.00
_cell.angle_gamma   90.00
#
_symmetry.space_group_name_H-M   'P 1'
#
loop_
_entity.id
_entity.type
_entity.pdbx_description
1 polymer ?
#
loop_
_entity_poly.entity_id
_entity_poly.type
_entity_poly.pdbx_seq_one_letter_code
_entity_poly.pdbx_strand_id
1 'polypeptide(L)'
;MTITETVGNSAGVTMKFRRKDAIIAEQFDGTPEMTKKYDLLQPFADQGYLRYYLNFQVVHKNDWLVYDGGLIPQILSDKTFNEMYEPVKD
;
A
#
# COMPACT_ATOMS: atom_id res chain seq x y z
N MET A 1 -5.55 35.52 46.29
CA MET A 1 -5.63 35.98 44.90
C MET A 1 -6.26 34.85 44.12
N THR A 2 -7.50 35.02 43.65
CA THR A 2 -8.21 34.00 42.86
C THR A 2 -8.30 34.53 41.45
N ILE A 3 -7.80 33.77 40.47
CA ILE A 3 -8.37 33.73 39.14
C ILE A 3 -8.46 32.26 38.74
N THR A 4 -9.69 31.80 38.68
CA THR A 4 -10.14 30.57 38.04
C THR A 4 -10.20 30.84 36.55
N GLU A 5 -9.67 29.96 35.69
CA GLU A 5 -10.23 29.82 34.35
C GLU A 5 -10.03 28.41 33.81
N THR A 6 -11.13 27.91 33.27
CA THR A 6 -11.44 26.53 32.92
C THR A 6 -11.32 26.37 31.40
N VAL A 7 -11.13 25.11 30.98
CA VAL A 7 -11.49 24.52 29.68
C VAL A 7 -10.45 24.58 28.56
N GLY A 8 -10.02 23.39 28.13
CA GLY A 8 -9.34 23.17 26.86
C GLY A 8 -9.16 21.70 26.58
N ASN A 9 -10.26 21.03 26.26
CA ASN A 9 -10.34 19.65 25.75
C ASN A 9 -9.11 19.28 24.91
N SER A 10 -8.23 18.39 25.39
CA SER A 10 -7.07 17.92 24.63
C SER A 10 -7.54 16.96 23.54
N ALA A 11 -8.24 17.49 22.54
CA ALA A 11 -8.40 16.84 21.26
C ALA A 11 -6.98 16.65 20.71
N GLY A 12 -6.50 15.40 20.69
CA GLY A 12 -5.17 15.08 20.22
C GLY A 12 -4.92 15.73 18.86
N VAL A 13 -3.84 16.51 18.77
CA VAL A 13 -3.45 17.15 17.51
C VAL A 13 -3.15 16.05 16.50
N THR A 14 -4.04 15.85 15.53
CA THR A 14 -3.81 14.91 14.44
C THR A 14 -3.01 15.64 13.36
N MET A 15 -1.73 15.29 13.22
CA MET A 15 -0.87 15.80 12.15
C MET A 15 -0.76 14.75 11.04
N LYS A 16 -0.90 15.18 9.79
CA LYS A 16 -0.71 14.33 8.61
C LYS A 16 0.65 14.63 7.99
N PHE A 17 1.43 13.59 7.73
CA PHE A 17 2.74 13.68 7.09
C PHE A 17 2.69 12.97 5.73
N ARG A 18 3.38 13.51 4.72
CA ARG A 18 3.60 12.84 3.43
C ARG A 18 4.99 12.23 3.40
N ARG A 19 5.14 11.09 2.70
CA ARG A 19 6.48 10.56 2.38
C ARG A 19 7.21 11.55 1.48
N LYS A 20 8.51 11.73 1.71
CA LYS A 20 9.36 12.60 0.89
C LYS A 20 9.94 11.87 -0.31
N ASP A 21 10.14 10.57 -0.19
CA ASP A 21 10.81 9.76 -1.19
C ASP A 21 9.82 9.23 -2.23
N ALA A 22 10.27 9.19 -3.48
CA ALA A 22 9.55 8.49 -4.54
C ALA A 22 9.42 7.01 -4.17
N ILE A 23 8.26 6.44 -4.46
CA ILE A 23 8.02 5.01 -4.31
C ILE A 23 8.39 4.30 -5.61
N ILE A 24 8.81 3.03 -5.49
CA ILE A 24 8.87 2.14 -6.64
C ILE A 24 7.56 1.35 -6.64
N ALA A 25 6.83 1.37 -7.75
CA ALA A 25 5.61 0.59 -7.89
C ALA A 25 5.56 -0.08 -9.26
N GLU A 26 5.08 -1.31 -9.27
CA GLU A 26 4.90 -2.09 -10.49
C GLU A 26 3.47 -2.62 -10.54
N GLN A 27 2.82 -2.47 -11.70
CA GLN A 27 1.49 -3.03 -11.90
C GLN A 27 1.60 -4.51 -12.26
N PHE A 28 0.85 -5.35 -11.56
CA PHE A 28 0.84 -6.79 -11.75
C PHE A 28 0.04 -7.17 -13.00
N ASP A 29 0.70 -7.78 -13.98
CA ASP A 29 0.11 -8.12 -15.28
C ASP A 29 -0.43 -9.56 -15.37
N GLY A 30 -0.16 -10.38 -14.35
CA GLY A 30 -0.53 -11.80 -14.30
C GLY A 30 0.37 -12.71 -15.14
N THR A 31 1.55 -12.25 -15.57
CA THR A 31 2.50 -13.10 -16.29
C THR A 31 3.20 -14.10 -15.35
N PRO A 32 3.66 -15.26 -15.87
CA PRO A 32 4.49 -16.18 -15.11
C PRO A 32 5.76 -15.52 -14.55
N GLU A 33 6.35 -14.59 -15.29
CA GLU A 33 7.54 -13.84 -14.90
C GLU A 33 7.27 -12.98 -13.66
N MET A 34 6.17 -12.21 -13.66
CA MET A 34 5.76 -11.42 -12.49
C MET A 34 5.35 -12.32 -11.33
N THR A 35 4.63 -13.40 -11.60
CA THR A 35 4.23 -14.37 -10.55
C THR A 35 5.45 -14.94 -9.84
N LYS A 36 6.50 -15.31 -10.60
CA LYS A 36 7.77 -15.79 -10.07
C LYS A 36 8.55 -14.70 -9.34
N LYS A 37 8.59 -13.47 -9.88
CA LYS A 37 9.29 -12.33 -9.26
C LYS A 37 8.79 -12.03 -7.85
N TYR A 38 7.49 -12.22 -7.61
CA TYR A 38 6.83 -11.89 -6.34
C TYR A 38 6.50 -13.11 -5.46
N ASP A 39 7.02 -14.30 -5.80
CA ASP A 39 6.75 -15.57 -5.13
C ASP A 39 5.25 -15.83 -4.92
N LEU A 40 4.46 -15.54 -5.95
CA LEU A 40 3.02 -15.72 -5.93
C LEU A 40 2.64 -17.14 -6.35
N LEU A 41 1.64 -17.69 -5.67
CA LEU A 41 1.04 -18.97 -6.01
C LEU A 41 -0.26 -18.72 -6.75
N GLN A 42 -0.54 -19.43 -7.84
CA GLN A 42 -1.87 -19.41 -8.45
C GLN A 42 -2.66 -20.61 -7.89
N PRO A 43 -3.50 -20.43 -6.85
CA PRO A 43 -4.22 -21.56 -6.25
C PRO A 43 -5.27 -22.14 -7.20
N PHE A 44 -5.88 -21.32 -8.06
CA PHE A 44 -6.91 -21.68 -9.03
C PHE A 44 -6.84 -20.72 -10.22
N ALA A 45 -7.07 -21.21 -11.44
CA ALA A 45 -6.89 -20.43 -12.69
C ALA A 45 -7.62 -19.07 -12.70
N ASP A 46 -8.71 -18.95 -11.93
CA ASP A 46 -9.66 -17.84 -12.07
C ASP A 46 -9.82 -16.98 -10.79
N GLN A 47 -9.11 -17.27 -9.71
CA GLN A 47 -9.32 -16.64 -8.38
C GLN A 47 -8.22 -15.65 -7.96
N GLY A 48 -7.32 -15.29 -8.87
CA GLY A 48 -6.17 -14.44 -8.58
C GLY A 48 -4.98 -15.23 -8.02
N TYR A 49 -3.98 -14.49 -7.53
CA TYR A 49 -2.71 -15.04 -7.08
C TYR A 49 -2.55 -14.84 -5.58
N LEU A 50 -2.06 -15.85 -4.86
CA LEU A 50 -1.87 -15.82 -3.41
C LEU A 50 -0.42 -15.59 -3.05
N ARG A 51 -0.19 -14.67 -2.12
CA ARG A 51 1.11 -14.52 -1.46
C ARG A 51 1.12 -15.27 -0.12
N TYR A 52 1.92 -16.33 -0.06
CA TYR A 52 1.95 -17.26 1.08
C TYR A 52 2.52 -16.64 2.38
N TYR A 53 3.53 -15.77 2.26
CA TYR A 53 4.34 -15.34 3.41
C TYR A 53 3.67 -14.34 4.37
N LEU A 54 2.52 -13.76 4.05
CA LEU A 54 1.85 -12.74 4.88
C LEU A 54 0.32 -12.79 4.77
N ASN A 55 -0.31 -13.81 5.34
CA ASN A 55 -1.78 -13.88 5.50
C ASN A 55 -2.60 -14.09 4.21
N PHE A 56 -2.08 -14.83 3.23
CA PHE A 56 -2.82 -15.18 2.01
C PHE A 56 -3.53 -13.96 1.36
N GLN A 57 -2.76 -12.93 1.03
CA GLN A 57 -3.30 -11.83 0.24
C GLN A 57 -3.52 -12.28 -1.20
N VAL A 58 -4.72 -12.01 -1.72
CA VAL A 58 -5.07 -12.18 -3.13
C VAL A 58 -4.57 -10.97 -3.91
N VAL A 59 -3.84 -11.23 -4.98
CA VAL A 59 -3.35 -10.27 -5.97
C VAL A 59 -4.09 -10.53 -7.27
N HIS A 60 -4.69 -9.47 -7.81
CA HIS A 60 -5.37 -9.49 -9.08
C HIS A 60 -4.54 -8.81 -10.15
N LYS A 61 -4.81 -9.16 -11.41
CA LYS A 61 -4.29 -8.40 -12.53
C LYS A 61 -4.71 -6.93 -12.40
N ASN A 62 -3.77 -6.03 -12.65
CA ASN A 62 -3.83 -4.57 -12.49
C ASN A 62 -3.68 -4.04 -11.05
N ASP A 63 -3.52 -4.91 -10.05
CA ASP A 63 -3.11 -4.44 -8.72
C ASP A 63 -1.66 -3.91 -8.77
N TRP A 64 -1.36 -2.95 -7.90
CA TRP A 64 -0.05 -2.33 -7.76
C TRP A 64 0.72 -2.94 -6.61
N LEU A 65 1.97 -3.32 -6.88
CA LEU A 65 2.94 -3.82 -5.92
C LEU A 65 3.86 -2.65 -5.57
N VAL A 66 3.63 -2.03 -4.40
CA VAL A 66 4.27 -0.79 -3.97
C VAL A 66 5.39 -1.08 -2.99
N TYR A 67 6.62 -0.70 -3.35
CA TYR A 67 7.80 -0.76 -2.51
C TYR A 67 8.04 0.58 -1.84
N ASP A 68 8.00 0.54 -0.52
CA ASP A 68 7.94 1.70 0.33
C ASP A 68 9.17 1.75 1.27
N GLY A 69 10.26 1.05 0.87
CA GLY A 69 11.46 0.81 1.66
C GLY A 69 11.46 -0.54 2.39
N GLY A 70 10.33 -1.26 2.40
CA GLY A 70 10.24 -2.62 2.92
C GLY A 70 10.77 -3.69 1.94
N LEU A 71 11.10 -4.87 2.48
CA LEU A 71 11.40 -6.08 1.70
C LEU A 71 10.16 -6.64 0.99
N ILE A 72 8.98 -6.19 1.40
CA ILE A 72 7.71 -6.75 0.98
C ILE A 72 6.87 -5.62 0.39
N PRO A 73 6.40 -5.76 -0.87
CA PRO A 73 5.54 -4.76 -1.46
C PRO A 73 4.17 -4.78 -0.78
N GLN A 74 3.60 -3.60 -0.60
CA GLN A 74 2.19 -3.44 -0.32
C GLN A 74 1.39 -3.69 -1.60
N ILE A 75 0.30 -4.45 -1.51
CA ILE A 75 -0.61 -4.68 -2.63
C ILE A 75 -1.76 -3.69 -2.52
N LEU A 76 -1.96 -2.88 -3.56
CA LEU A 76 -3.05 -1.91 -3.67
C LEU A 76 -3.84 -2.14 -4.95
N SER A 77 -5.15 -1.99 -4.90
CA SER A 77 -5.95 -1.95 -6.14
C SER A 77 -5.57 -0.73 -6.99
N ASP A 78 -5.80 -0.80 -8.30
CA ASP A 78 -5.58 0.33 -9.21
C ASP A 78 -6.25 1.62 -8.73
N LYS A 79 -7.50 1.52 -8.28
CA LYS A 79 -8.24 2.65 -7.70
C LYS A 79 -7.52 3.23 -6.49
N THR A 80 -7.17 2.40 -5.51
CA THR A 80 -6.52 2.85 -4.27
C THR A 80 -5.14 3.45 -4.55
N PHE A 81 -4.38 2.87 -5.48
CA PHE A 81 -3.08 3.39 -5.88
C PHE A 81 -3.21 4.80 -6.47
N ASN A 82 -4.13 5.00 -7.43
CA ASN A 82 -4.35 6.29 -8.08
C ASN A 82 -4.96 7.35 -7.15
N GLU A 83 -5.63 6.96 -6.06
CA GLU A 83 -6.08 7.88 -5.00
C GLU A 83 -4.93 8.33 -4.08
N MET A 84 -3.86 7.56 -3.99
CA MET A 84 -2.75 7.77 -3.05
C MET A 84 -1.48 8.33 -3.69
N TYR A 85 -1.25 8.05 -4.98
CA TYR A 85 0.00 8.33 -5.66
C TYR A 85 -0.23 9.05 -6.99
N GLU A 86 0.73 9.89 -7.35
CA GLU A 86 0.81 10.56 -8.64
C GLU A 86 2.15 10.19 -9.32
N PRO A 87 2.18 10.03 -10.65
CA PRO A 87 3.41 9.73 -11.37
C PRO A 87 4.38 10.91 -11.27
N VAL A 88 5.59 10.64 -10.80
CA VAL A 88 6.69 11.60 -10.84
C VAL A 88 7.41 11.44 -12.17
N LYS A 89 7.65 12.55 -12.87
CA LYS A 89 8.52 12.55 -14.06
C LYS A 89 9.97 12.59 -13.60
N ASP A 90 10.78 11.65 -14.08
CA ASP A 90 12.24 11.72 -13.99
C ASP A 90 12.80 12.88 -14.83
#